data_AF-A0A7V9UP83-F1
#
_entry.id   AF-A0A7V9UP83-F1
#
_cell.length_a   1.000
_cell.length_b   1.000
_cell.length_c   1.000
_cell.angle_alpha   90.00
_cell.angle_beta   90.00
_cell.angle_gamma   90.00
#
_symmetry.space_group_name_H-M   'P 1'
#
loop_
_entity.id
_entity.type
_entity.pdbx_description
1 polymer ?
#
loop_
_entity_poly.entity_id
_entity_poly.type
_entity_poly.pdbx_seq_one_letter_code
_entity_poly.pdbx_strand_id
1 'polypeptide(L)' 'MSINMHAARTALNNDAELRQWAEQWLKNKERATQPAMTDEEFDKHWLYVRPEKMHEGAIEAVAAYQQRNEDH' A
#
# COMPACT_ATOMS: atom_id res chain seq x y z
N MET A 1 16.56 3.11 10.38
CA MET A 1 17.04 1.85 9.77
C MET A 1 16.11 1.55 8.60
N SER A 2 16.59 1.54 7.35
CA SER A 2 15.72 1.29 6.19
C SER A 2 15.42 -0.20 6.04
N ILE A 3 14.14 -0.60 6.08
CA ILE A 3 13.72 -1.99 5.82
C ILE A 3 13.97 -2.39 4.36
N ASN A 4 14.25 -3.66 4.10
CA ASN A 4 14.38 -4.19 2.74
C ASN A 4 13.08 -4.85 2.26
N MET A 5 13.01 -5.23 0.97
CA MET A 5 11.78 -5.75 0.36
C MET A 5 11.31 -7.07 1.00
N HIS A 6 12.24 -7.97 1.33
CA HIS A 6 11.90 -9.22 2.00
C HIS A 6 11.29 -8.96 3.38
N ALA A 7 11.90 -8.07 4.18
CA ALA A 7 11.39 -7.69 5.49
C ALA A 7 10.01 -7.02 5.41
N ALA A 8 9.82 -6.10 4.46
CA ALA A 8 8.53 -5.41 4.27
C ALA A 8 7.42 -6.40 3.90
N ARG A 9 7.68 -7.32 2.97
CA ARG A 9 6.71 -8.37 2.59
C ARG A 9 6.41 -9.32 3.74
N THR A 10 7.42 -9.70 4.52
CA THR A 10 7.23 -10.55 5.71
C THR A 10 6.35 -9.84 6.75
N ALA A 11 6.55 -8.55 6.99
CA ALA A 11 5.70 -7.76 7.88
C ALA A 11 4.24 -7.73 7.37
N LEU A 12 4.02 -7.42 6.08
CA LEU A 12 2.69 -7.40 5.45
C LEU A 12 1.99 -8.78 5.41
N ASN A 13 2.73 -9.87 5.56
CA ASN A 13 2.17 -11.21 5.62
C ASN A 13 1.84 -11.65 7.05
N ASN A 14 2.53 -11.11 8.05
CA ASN A 14 2.39 -11.49 9.45
C ASN A 14 1.40 -10.61 10.23
N ASP A 15 1.15 -9.39 9.77
CA ASP A 15 0.26 -8.43 10.43
C ASP A 15 -0.88 -8.01 9.48
N ALA A 16 -2.09 -8.46 9.81
CA ALA A 16 -3.29 -8.19 9.02
C ALA A 16 -3.74 -6.72 9.07
N GLU A 17 -3.53 -6.03 10.20
CA GLU A 17 -3.88 -4.63 10.36
C GLU A 17 -2.95 -3.76 9.52
N LEU A 18 -1.64 -3.97 9.66
CA LEU A 18 -0.64 -3.32 8.82
C LEU A 18 -0.92 -3.57 7.33
N ARG A 19 -1.24 -4.82 6.96
CA ARG A 19 -1.56 -5.17 5.57
C ARG A 19 -2.75 -4.39 5.04
N GLN A 20 -3.85 -4.34 5.81
CA GLN A 20 -5.06 -3.64 5.40
C GLN A 20 -4.81 -2.14 5.28
N TRP A 21 -4.08 -1.55 6.23
CA TRP A 21 -3.71 -0.14 6.17
C TRP A 21 -2.84 0.16 4.94
N ALA A 22 -1.82 -0.67 4.69
CA ALA A 22 -0.93 -0.52 3.54
C ALA A 22 -1.69 -0.63 2.20
N GLU A 23 -2.63 -1.58 2.08
CA GLU A 23 -3.46 -1.72 0.89
C GLU A 23 -4.29 -0.46 0.63
N GLN A 24 -4.95 0.07 1.66
CA GLN A 24 -5.75 1.30 1.51
C GLN A 24 -4.88 2.52 1.20
N TRP A 25 -3.71 2.64 1.85
CA TRP A 25 -2.78 3.74 1.62
C TRP A 25 -2.25 3.73 0.18
N LEU A 26 -1.84 2.57 -0.33
CA LEU A 26 -1.41 2.39 -1.71
C LEU A 26 -2.55 2.60 -2.71
N LYS A 27 -3.77 2.12 -2.40
CA LYS A 27 -4.97 2.38 -3.22
C LYS A 27 -5.23 3.88 -3.37
N ASN A 28 -5.14 4.64 -2.27
CA ASN A 28 -5.33 6.09 -2.29
C ASN A 28 -4.25 6.79 -3.13
N LYS A 29 -2.99 6.35 -3.04
CA LYS A 29 -1.91 6.88 -3.87
C LYS A 29 -2.14 6.61 -5.35
N GLU A 30 -2.54 5.40 -5.71
CA GLU A 30 -2.88 5.04 -7.10
C GLU A 30 -4.12 5.82 -7.59
N ARG A 31 -5.10 6.10 -6.73
CA ARG A 31 -6.24 6.95 -7.10
C ARG A 31 -5.82 8.36 -7.46
N ALA A 32 -4.87 8.92 -6.71
CA ALA A 32 -4.36 10.27 -6.93
C ALA A 32 -3.61 10.42 -8.28
N THR A 33 -3.06 9.32 -8.83
CA THR A 33 -2.41 9.34 -10.15
C THR A 33 -3.38 9.13 -11.31
N GLN A 34 -4.62 8.72 -11.03
CA GLN A 34 -5.66 8.42 -12.03
C GLN A 34 -6.90 9.32 -11.87
N PRO A 35 -6.77 10.66 -11.90
CA PRO A 35 -7.89 11.57 -11.61
C PRO A 35 -9.00 11.54 -12.68
N ALA A 36 -8.68 11.08 -13.89
CA ALA A 36 -9.63 11.02 -15.00
C ALA A 36 -10.56 9.79 -14.95
N MET A 37 -10.21 8.75 -14.19
CA MET A 37 -11.07 7.58 -14.02
C MET A 37 -12.25 7.93 -13.12
N THR A 38 -13.43 7.44 -13.46
CA THR A 38 -14.54 7.36 -12.49
C THR A 38 -14.20 6.37 -11.38
N ASP A 39 -14.98 6.38 -10.29
CA ASP A 39 -14.73 5.46 -9.17
C ASP A 39 -14.93 3.99 -9.59
N GLU A 40 -15.91 3.70 -10.45
CA GLU A 40 -16.18 2.35 -10.96
C GLU A 40 -15.05 1.83 -11.88
N GLU A 41 -14.51 2.70 -12.74
CA GLU A 41 -13.35 2.38 -13.57
C GLU A 41 -12.10 2.17 -12.72
N PHE A 42 -11.91 3.02 -11.71
CA PHE A 42 -10.79 2.90 -10.80
C PHE A 42 -10.84 1.62 -9.96
N ASP A 43 -12.01 1.22 -9.47
CA ASP A 43 -12.15 -0.02 -8.72
C ASP A 43 -11.82 -1.25 -9.58
N LYS A 44 -12.22 -1.24 -10.86
CA LYS A 44 -11.81 -2.27 -11.82
C LYS A 44 -10.30 -2.25 -12.05
N HIS A 45 -9.73 -1.07 -12.30
CA HIS A 45 -8.27 -0.89 -12.46
C HIS A 45 -7.50 -1.44 -11.25
N TRP A 46 -7.95 -1.12 -10.04
CA TRP A 46 -7.32 -1.55 -8.80
C TRP A 46 -7.25 -3.07 -8.67
N LEU A 47 -8.30 -3.80 -9.06
CA LEU A 47 -8.30 -5.26 -9.01
C LEU A 47 -7.15 -5.88 -9.81
N TYR A 48 -6.74 -5.23 -10.92
CA TYR A 48 -5.65 -5.70 -11.77
C TYR A 48 -4.27 -5.28 -11.25
N VAL A 49 -4.10 -4.02 -10.84
CA VAL A 49 -2.78 -3.50 -10.44
C VAL A 49 -2.42 -3.80 -8.99
N ARG A 50 -3.40 -4.12 -8.13
CA ARG A 50 -3.18 -4.32 -6.69
C ARG A 50 -2.01 -5.25 -6.35
N PRO A 51 -1.86 -6.46 -6.95
CA PRO A 51 -0.76 -7.35 -6.59
C PRO A 51 0.62 -6.73 -6.82
N GLU A 52 0.79 -6.00 -7.93
CA GLU A 52 2.02 -5.31 -8.28
C GLU A 52 2.24 -4.09 -7.38
N LYS A 53 1.22 -3.26 -7.16
CA LYS A 53 1.30 -2.09 -6.26
C LYS A 53 1.62 -2.48 -4.82
N MET A 54 1.03 -3.56 -4.32
CA MET A 54 1.36 -4.12 -3.01
C MET A 54 2.81 -4.64 -2.94
N HIS A 55 3.36 -5.11 -4.06
CA HIS A 55 4.73 -5.59 -4.12
C HIS A 55 5.73 -4.42 -4.18
N GLU A 56 5.57 -3.53 -5.15
CA GLU A 56 6.47 -2.40 -5.38
C GLU A 56 6.42 -1.40 -4.23
N GLY A 57 5.22 -1.15 -3.71
CA GLY A 57 4.97 -0.20 -2.63
C GLY A 57 5.21 -0.75 -1.22
N ALA A 58 5.62 -2.01 -1.05
CA ALA A 58 5.69 -2.66 0.27
C ALA A 58 6.61 -1.91 1.26
N ILE A 59 7.81 -1.55 0.82
CA ILE A 59 8.78 -0.83 1.69
C ILE A 59 8.20 0.52 2.11
N GLU A 60 7.65 1.26 1.13
CA GLU A 60 7.14 2.60 1.36
C GLU A 60 5.93 2.59 2.30
N ALA A 61 4.98 1.67 2.07
CA ALA A 61 3.78 1.57 2.87
C ALA A 61 4.10 1.15 4.32
N VAL A 62 5.01 0.20 4.54
CA VAL A 62 5.40 -0.20 5.90
C VAL A 62 6.12 0.94 6.62
N ALA A 63 7.02 1.67 5.93
CA ALA A 63 7.68 2.83 6.52
C ALA A 63 6.67 3.94 6.88
N ALA A 64 5.69 4.21 6.02
CA ALA A 64 4.64 5.18 6.29
C ALA A 64 3.76 4.80 7.48
N TYR A 65 3.46 3.51 7.66
CA TYR A 65 2.72 3.00 8.82
C TYR A 65 3.51 3.17 10.12
N GLN A 66 4.81 2.87 10.09
CA GLN A 66 5.70 3.04 11.24
C GLN A 66 5.76 4.51 11.65
N GLN A 67 5.98 5.41 10.69
CA GLN A 67 6.01 6.85 10.96
C GLN A 67 4.68 7.34 11.55
N ARG A 68 3.54 6.92 10.98
CA ARG A 68 2.22 7.23 11.54
C ARG A 68 2.14 6.85 13.02
N ASN A 69 2.60 5.66 13.40
CA ASN A 69 2.50 5.18 14.77
C ASN A 69 3.52 5.81 15.73
N GLU A 70 4.60 6.43 15.21
CA GLU A 70 5.56 7.21 15.99
C GLU A 70 5.05 8.64 16.27
N ASP A 71 4.23 9.19 15.37
CA ASP A 71 3.64 10.54 15.47
C ASP A 71 2.35 10.58 16.34
N HIS A 72 1.91 9.43 16.86
CA HIS A 72 0.70 9.26 17.66
C HIS A 72 1.02 8.82 19.10
#